data_AF-A0A2R2MJ48-F1
#
_entry.id   AF-A0A2R2MJ48-F1
#
_cell.length_a   1.000
_cell.length_b   1.000
_cell.length_c   1.000
_cell.angle_alpha   90.00
_cell.angle_beta   90.00
_cell.angle_gamma   90.00
#
_symmetry.space_group_name_H-M   'P 1'
#
loop_
_entity.id
_entity.type
_entity.pdbx_description
1 polymer ?
#
loop_
_entity_poly.entity_id
_entity_poly.type
_entity_poly.pdbx_seq_one_letter_code
_entity_poly.pdbx_strand_id
1 'polypeptide(L)'
;MTAQLPVAPKMLSSGLPDKEELTWKEQPGGKQYFFSAFYDDREGGHVRIVSLVDRETKPPKFCRVWYQEAGKTGLSGNLSTNGNVVRPAKLERNPKRGKYSASLYHCDVKGLPKPLAVSLMEDRHSAHVGNVPILKVIDKSRPSNWDANKLRRKIGVCVETALFEYSNFMRLIEFVEVYRTLGAEHFILYNYTGDPVMNPVIRAYVQQGIMTIIPWNLPPKLRVNSVGNEATEGVHYYAELSSIQDCLYRNMYDFKYVVFVDTDEFIVPSIQNDLYSLLESFPQDRAGYVGKSGTNLQSPFKILDFSFTNDV
;
A
#
# COMPACT_ATOMS: atom_id res chain seq x y z
N MET A 1 -7.23 21.71 -24.46
CA MET A 1 -6.21 20.74 -24.04
C MET A 1 -6.72 19.36 -24.40
N THR A 2 -6.11 18.72 -25.40
CA THR A 2 -6.44 17.37 -25.86
C THR A 2 -6.02 16.37 -24.79
N ALA A 3 -7.00 15.69 -24.16
CA ALA A 3 -6.72 14.59 -23.25
C ALA A 3 -5.99 13.49 -24.04
N GLN A 4 -4.71 13.27 -23.73
CA GLN A 4 -3.99 12.10 -24.24
C GLN A 4 -4.69 10.85 -23.71
N LEU A 5 -5.14 9.98 -24.62
CA LEU A 5 -5.59 8.64 -24.30
C LEU A 5 -4.51 7.94 -23.44
N PRO A 6 -4.87 7.18 -22.40
CA PRO A 6 -3.90 6.47 -21.59
C PRO A 6 -3.08 5.53 -22.49
N VAL A 7 -1.78 5.76 -22.54
CA VAL A 7 -0.84 4.91 -23.28
C VAL A 7 -0.92 3.51 -22.69
N ALA A 8 -1.26 2.52 -23.51
CA ALA A 8 -1.30 1.13 -23.08
C ALA A 8 0.05 0.74 -22.42
N PRO A 9 0.04 0.04 -21.28
CA PRO A 9 1.25 -0.31 -20.56
C PRO A 9 2.18 -1.12 -21.48
N LYS A 10 3.48 -0.79 -21.45
CA LYS A 10 4.48 -1.61 -22.12
C LYS A 10 4.54 -2.97 -21.43
N MET A 11 4.48 -4.02 -22.24
CA MET A 11 4.53 -5.40 -21.81
C MET A 11 5.89 -5.98 -22.20
N LEU A 12 6.42 -6.87 -21.37
CA LEU A 12 7.59 -7.67 -21.70
C LEU A 12 7.28 -8.43 -23.00
N SER A 13 8.31 -8.84 -23.75
CA SER A 13 8.17 -9.74 -24.89
C SER A 13 7.40 -11.04 -24.55
N SER A 14 7.33 -11.38 -23.27
CA SER A 14 6.57 -12.48 -22.69
C SER A 14 5.10 -12.20 -22.38
N GLY A 15 4.58 -11.00 -22.67
CA GLY A 15 3.19 -10.59 -22.35
C GLY A 15 2.90 -10.38 -20.86
N LEU A 16 3.92 -10.05 -20.06
CA LEU A 16 3.75 -9.66 -18.64
C LEU A 16 3.97 -8.14 -18.48
N PRO A 17 3.40 -7.51 -17.45
CA PRO A 17 3.64 -6.08 -17.19
C PRO A 17 5.12 -5.78 -16.95
N ASP A 18 5.68 -4.80 -17.68
CA ASP A 18 7.06 -4.33 -17.47
C ASP A 18 7.22 -3.50 -16.20
N LYS A 19 6.16 -2.77 -15.85
CA LYS A 19 6.15 -1.78 -14.78
C LYS A 19 4.91 -1.96 -13.91
N GLU A 20 5.00 -1.48 -12.68
CA GLU A 20 3.82 -1.31 -11.83
C GLU A 20 2.88 -0.28 -12.48
N GLU A 21 1.58 -0.59 -12.42
CA GLU A 21 0.52 0.34 -12.77
C GLU A 21 -0.23 0.70 -11.48
N LEU A 22 -0.15 1.96 -11.06
CA LEU A 22 -0.81 2.48 -9.85
C LEU A 22 -2.30 2.72 -10.12
N THR A 23 -3.04 1.64 -10.36
CA THR A 23 -4.47 1.66 -10.65
C THR A 23 -5.13 0.37 -10.16
N TRP A 24 -6.36 0.50 -9.70
CA TRP A 24 -7.17 -0.64 -9.30
C TRP A 24 -7.54 -1.50 -10.49
N LYS A 25 -7.13 -2.77 -10.44
CA LYS A 25 -7.47 -3.79 -11.41
C LYS A 25 -8.69 -4.59 -10.94
N GLU A 26 -9.68 -4.69 -11.81
CA GLU A 26 -10.92 -5.40 -11.53
C GLU A 26 -10.87 -6.84 -12.02
N GLN A 27 -11.31 -7.79 -11.19
CA GLN A 27 -11.48 -9.18 -11.59
C GLN A 27 -12.75 -9.37 -12.45
N PRO A 28 -12.78 -10.34 -13.38
CA PRO A 28 -14.03 -10.82 -13.98
C PRO A 28 -15.13 -11.05 -12.95
N GLY A 29 -16.34 -10.58 -13.25
CA GLY A 29 -17.48 -10.58 -12.31
C GLY A 29 -17.58 -9.32 -11.43
N GLY A 30 -16.57 -8.44 -11.48
CA GLY A 30 -16.63 -7.05 -11.04
C GLY A 30 -16.84 -6.81 -9.55
N LYS A 31 -16.35 -7.73 -8.72
CA LYS A 31 -16.57 -7.73 -7.26
C LYS A 31 -15.28 -7.86 -6.44
N GLN A 32 -14.15 -8.07 -7.11
CA GLN A 32 -12.84 -8.20 -6.50
C GLN A 32 -11.89 -7.22 -7.20
N TYR A 33 -11.09 -6.50 -6.42
CA TYR A 33 -10.20 -5.46 -6.94
C TYR A 33 -8.82 -5.62 -6.33
N PHE A 34 -7.79 -5.43 -7.14
CA PHE A 34 -6.41 -5.61 -6.76
C PHE A 34 -5.62 -4.37 -7.15
N PHE A 35 -4.75 -3.90 -6.26
CA PHE A 35 -3.99 -2.67 -6.48
C PHE A 35 -2.53 -2.96 -6.78
N SER A 36 -1.85 -3.65 -5.86
CA SER A 36 -0.40 -3.88 -5.94
C SER A 36 -0.04 -5.27 -5.44
N ALA A 37 1.15 -5.74 -5.84
CA ALA A 37 1.70 -7.02 -5.42
C ALA A 37 3.19 -6.88 -5.08
N PHE A 38 3.60 -7.41 -3.92
CA PHE A 38 4.96 -7.33 -3.41
C PHE A 38 5.52 -8.72 -3.13
N TYR A 39 6.78 -8.96 -3.50
CA TYR A 39 7.53 -10.11 -3.04
C TYR A 39 8.17 -9.81 -1.69
N ASP A 40 7.75 -10.56 -0.68
CA ASP A 40 8.24 -10.51 0.70
C ASP A 40 9.04 -11.79 0.96
N ASP A 41 10.36 -11.66 1.09
CA ASP A 41 11.29 -12.79 1.25
C ASP A 41 11.33 -13.36 2.69
N ARG A 42 10.62 -12.73 3.62
CA ARG A 42 10.50 -13.23 5.00
C ARG A 42 9.72 -14.55 5.04
N GLU A 43 10.02 -15.36 6.06
CA GLU A 43 9.33 -16.64 6.33
C GLU A 43 9.31 -17.63 5.14
N GLY A 44 10.30 -17.55 4.24
CA GLY A 44 10.43 -18.45 3.10
C GLY A 44 9.83 -17.95 1.80
N GLY A 45 9.25 -16.75 1.76
CA GLY A 45 8.85 -16.09 0.52
C GLY A 45 7.35 -16.11 0.24
N HIS A 46 6.75 -14.94 0.18
CA HIS A 46 5.34 -14.75 -0.18
C HIS A 46 5.18 -13.65 -1.23
N VAL A 47 4.20 -13.79 -2.10
CA VAL A 47 3.64 -12.64 -2.82
C VAL A 47 2.45 -12.11 -2.02
N ARG A 48 2.55 -10.85 -1.58
CA ARG A 48 1.55 -10.11 -0.81
C ARG A 48 0.76 -9.23 -1.78
N ILE A 49 -0.55 -9.40 -1.86
CA ILE A 49 -1.39 -8.69 -2.84
C ILE A 49 -2.40 -7.83 -2.11
N VAL A 50 -2.31 -6.52 -2.29
CA VAL A 50 -3.23 -5.53 -1.69
C VAL A 50 -4.53 -5.51 -2.50
N SER A 51 -5.66 -5.66 -1.81
CA SER A 51 -6.95 -5.83 -2.47
C SER A 51 -8.15 -5.27 -1.72
N LEU A 52 -9.25 -5.10 -2.44
CA LEU A 52 -10.59 -4.88 -1.92
C LEU A 52 -11.48 -6.02 -2.41
N VAL A 53 -12.14 -6.69 -1.46
CA VAL A 53 -12.96 -7.87 -1.75
C VAL A 53 -14.40 -7.63 -1.31
N ASP A 54 -15.35 -7.96 -2.18
CA ASP A 54 -16.77 -8.04 -1.82
C ASP A 54 -16.97 -9.21 -0.84
N ARG A 55 -17.65 -8.94 0.28
CA ARG A 55 -17.88 -9.91 1.36
C ARG A 55 -18.94 -10.96 1.03
N GLU A 56 -19.89 -10.64 0.15
CA GLU A 56 -20.99 -11.51 -0.24
C GLU A 56 -20.56 -12.53 -1.31
N THR A 57 -19.38 -12.33 -1.91
CA THR A 57 -18.89 -13.18 -2.99
C THR A 57 -17.68 -14.01 -2.62
N LYS A 58 -17.58 -15.17 -3.27
CA LYS A 58 -16.49 -16.11 -3.04
C LYS A 58 -15.20 -15.47 -3.57
N PRO A 59 -14.19 -15.24 -2.71
CA PRO A 59 -12.92 -14.71 -3.19
C PRO A 59 -12.15 -15.78 -4.01
N PRO A 60 -11.24 -15.35 -4.88
CA PRO A 60 -10.19 -16.21 -5.42
C PRO A 60 -9.50 -17.05 -4.35
N LYS A 61 -9.16 -18.28 -4.70
CA LYS A 61 -8.50 -19.24 -3.79
C LYS A 61 -7.10 -19.62 -4.23
N PHE A 62 -6.70 -19.20 -5.42
CA PHE A 62 -5.43 -19.55 -6.00
C PHE A 62 -4.77 -18.30 -6.57
N CYS A 63 -3.46 -18.38 -6.73
CA CYS A 63 -2.70 -17.43 -7.53
C CYS A 63 -1.84 -18.15 -8.54
N ARG A 64 -1.80 -17.59 -9.74
CA ARG A 64 -0.80 -17.93 -10.76
C ARG A 64 0.35 -16.95 -10.62
N VAL A 65 1.54 -17.49 -10.37
CA VAL A 65 2.76 -16.71 -10.20
C VAL A 65 3.69 -17.01 -11.36
N TRP A 66 4.15 -15.96 -12.04
CA TRP A 66 5.17 -16.06 -13.08
C TRP A 66 6.53 -15.70 -12.49
N TYR A 67 7.57 -16.41 -12.89
CA TYR A 67 8.93 -16.20 -12.45
C TYR A 67 9.91 -16.46 -13.60
N GLN A 68 11.14 -16.01 -13.43
CA GLN A 68 12.19 -16.26 -14.40
C GLN A 68 12.85 -17.62 -14.12
N GLU A 69 12.82 -18.54 -15.08
CA GLU A 69 13.58 -19.78 -14.99
C GLU A 69 15.03 -19.55 -15.43
N ALA A 70 15.97 -20.13 -14.69
CA ALA A 70 17.34 -20.29 -15.20
C ALA A 70 17.31 -21.37 -16.28
N GLY A 71 17.86 -21.08 -17.47
CA GLY A 71 17.90 -22.05 -18.57
C GLY A 71 18.53 -23.37 -18.10
N LYS A 72 17.87 -24.49 -18.43
CA LYS A 72 18.23 -25.86 -17.98
C LYS A 72 19.64 -26.33 -18.37
N THR A 73 20.42 -25.54 -19.11
CA THR A 73 21.73 -25.93 -19.64
C THR A 73 22.92 -25.17 -19.05
N GLY A 74 22.72 -24.17 -18.17
CA GLY A 74 23.83 -23.43 -17.55
C GLY A 74 24.76 -22.69 -18.54
N LEU A 75 24.47 -22.73 -19.84
CA LEU A 75 25.21 -22.03 -20.88
C LEU A 75 24.54 -20.68 -21.09
N SER A 76 25.26 -19.66 -20.64
CA SER A 76 24.97 -18.23 -20.81
C SER A 76 24.47 -17.94 -22.22
N GLY A 77 23.27 -17.33 -22.34
CA GLY A 77 22.90 -16.65 -23.57
C GLY A 77 21.41 -16.50 -23.84
N ASN A 78 20.56 -17.47 -23.49
CA ASN A 78 19.13 -17.40 -23.84
C ASN A 78 18.25 -17.80 -22.66
N LEU A 79 17.92 -16.81 -21.81
CA LEU A 79 16.78 -16.93 -20.89
C LEU A 79 15.50 -16.99 -21.73
N SER A 80 14.86 -18.16 -21.79
CA SER A 80 13.62 -18.37 -22.54
C SER A 80 12.55 -18.99 -21.64
N THR A 81 11.34 -18.46 -21.82
CA THR A 81 10.01 -18.75 -21.25
C THR A 81 9.86 -18.60 -19.73
N ASN A 82 9.07 -17.60 -19.32
CA ASN A 82 8.62 -17.40 -17.95
C ASN A 82 7.84 -18.62 -17.47
N GLY A 83 8.46 -19.43 -16.60
CA GLY A 83 7.76 -20.46 -15.84
C GLY A 83 6.61 -19.83 -15.06
N ASN A 84 5.52 -20.57 -14.92
CA ASN A 84 4.44 -20.18 -14.03
C ASN A 84 3.95 -21.36 -13.20
N VAL A 85 3.42 -21.06 -12.03
CA VAL A 85 2.89 -22.07 -11.12
C VAL A 85 1.62 -21.56 -10.46
N VAL A 86 0.70 -22.48 -10.18
CA VAL A 86 -0.52 -22.18 -9.43
C VAL A 86 -0.37 -22.64 -8.00
N ARG A 87 -0.55 -21.71 -7.06
CA ARG A 87 -0.44 -21.93 -5.61
C ARG A 87 -1.76 -21.56 -4.91
N PRO A 88 -2.07 -22.17 -3.75
CA PRO A 88 -3.15 -21.68 -2.90
C PRO A 88 -2.87 -20.24 -2.45
N ALA A 89 -3.92 -19.42 -2.41
CA ALA A 89 -3.88 -18.07 -1.88
C ALA A 89 -4.64 -18.03 -0.55
N LYS A 90 -3.98 -17.55 0.51
CA LYS A 90 -4.64 -17.23 1.79
C LYS A 90 -5.10 -15.79 1.76
N LEU A 91 -6.23 -15.48 2.39
CA LEU A 91 -6.83 -14.15 2.40
C LEU A 91 -7.05 -13.67 3.82
N GLU A 92 -6.47 -12.53 4.15
CA GLU A 92 -6.75 -11.77 5.36
C GLU A 92 -7.71 -10.62 5.01
N ARG A 93 -8.77 -10.43 5.81
CA ARG A 93 -9.78 -9.39 5.61
C ARG A 93 -9.87 -8.52 6.86
N ASN A 94 -10.00 -7.21 6.67
CA ASN A 94 -10.33 -6.31 7.77
C ASN A 94 -11.68 -6.73 8.39
N PRO A 95 -11.81 -6.91 9.72
CA PRO A 95 -13.06 -7.29 10.36
C PRO A 95 -14.17 -6.22 10.31
N LYS A 96 -13.85 -4.92 10.10
CA LYS A 96 -14.83 -3.81 10.03
C LYS A 96 -16.01 -4.14 9.09
N ARG A 97 -17.24 -3.74 9.45
CA ARG A 97 -18.48 -4.01 8.67
C ARG A 97 -18.45 -3.31 7.30
N GLY A 98 -19.37 -3.63 6.39
CA GLY A 98 -19.41 -3.03 5.04
C GLY A 98 -19.42 -4.08 3.93
N LYS A 99 -19.92 -3.72 2.74
CA LYS A 99 -20.00 -4.64 1.59
C LYS A 99 -18.63 -5.05 1.07
N TYR A 100 -17.70 -4.09 1.00
CA TYR A 100 -16.32 -4.30 0.59
C TYR A 100 -15.40 -4.25 1.79
N SER A 101 -14.31 -5.01 1.74
CA SER A 101 -13.32 -5.10 2.82
C SER A 101 -11.92 -4.95 2.27
N ALA A 102 -11.12 -4.07 2.87
CA ALA A 102 -9.67 -4.11 2.72
C ALA A 102 -9.13 -5.48 3.09
N SER A 103 -8.18 -5.95 2.28
CA SER A 103 -7.71 -7.32 2.36
C SER A 103 -6.31 -7.47 1.80
N LEU A 104 -5.64 -8.53 2.26
CA LEU A 104 -4.30 -8.90 1.85
C LEU A 104 -4.32 -10.38 1.46
N TYR A 105 -3.93 -10.70 0.22
CA TYR A 105 -3.67 -12.08 -0.16
C TYR A 105 -2.22 -12.45 0.09
N HIS A 106 -2.01 -13.70 0.48
CA HIS A 106 -0.72 -14.30 0.76
C HIS A 106 -0.57 -15.52 -0.14
N CYS A 107 0.32 -15.42 -1.11
CA CYS A 107 0.67 -16.47 -2.05
C CYS A 107 2.03 -17.05 -1.70
N ASP A 108 2.05 -18.31 -1.24
CA ASP A 108 3.28 -19.00 -0.91
C ASP A 108 4.09 -19.28 -2.20
N VAL A 109 5.28 -18.69 -2.26
CA VAL A 109 6.23 -18.83 -3.37
C VAL A 109 7.54 -19.45 -2.92
N LYS A 110 7.54 -20.16 -1.78
CA LYS A 110 8.72 -20.82 -1.25
C LYS A 110 9.30 -21.82 -2.26
N GLY A 111 10.62 -21.73 -2.45
CA GLY A 111 11.36 -22.56 -3.39
C GLY A 111 11.18 -22.18 -4.86
N LEU A 112 10.48 -21.09 -5.17
CA LEU A 112 10.43 -20.53 -6.52
C LEU A 112 11.53 -19.47 -6.72
N PRO A 113 12.02 -19.27 -7.96
CA PRO A 113 12.75 -18.08 -8.31
C PRO A 113 11.93 -16.81 -8.04
N LYS A 114 12.61 -15.65 -8.04
CA LYS A 114 11.96 -14.37 -7.75
C LYS A 114 10.73 -14.16 -8.66
N PRO A 115 9.55 -13.94 -8.06
CA PRO A 115 8.32 -13.76 -8.82
C PRO A 115 8.33 -12.43 -9.58
N LEU A 116 7.89 -12.47 -10.83
CA LEU A 116 7.83 -11.33 -11.74
C LEU A 116 6.44 -10.72 -11.80
N ALA A 117 5.40 -11.55 -11.73
CA ALA A 117 4.01 -11.17 -11.86
C ALA A 117 3.09 -12.17 -11.14
N VAL A 118 1.87 -11.74 -10.83
CA VAL A 118 0.87 -12.58 -10.18
C VAL A 118 -0.54 -12.25 -10.68
N SER A 119 -1.41 -13.26 -10.72
CA SER A 119 -2.85 -13.10 -10.89
C SER A 119 -3.59 -13.99 -9.90
N LEU A 120 -4.77 -13.55 -9.47
CA LEU A 120 -5.64 -14.32 -8.57
C LEU A 120 -6.71 -15.06 -9.38
N MET A 121 -6.94 -16.32 -9.02
CA MET A 121 -7.82 -17.24 -9.75
C MET A 121 -8.81 -17.92 -8.81
N GLU A 122 -10.01 -18.15 -9.31
CA GLU A 122 -11.05 -18.93 -8.61
C GLU A 122 -10.83 -20.43 -8.74
N ASP A 123 -10.44 -20.89 -9.94
CA ASP A 123 -10.18 -22.30 -10.26
C ASP A 123 -8.70 -22.52 -10.59
N ARG A 124 -8.12 -23.55 -9.98
CA ARG A 124 -6.73 -23.99 -10.17
C ARG A 124 -6.43 -24.43 -11.60
N HIS A 125 -7.43 -24.97 -12.31
CA HIS A 125 -7.29 -25.56 -13.64
C HIS A 125 -7.60 -24.60 -14.79
N SER A 126 -8.06 -23.38 -14.49
CA SER A 126 -8.40 -22.41 -15.53
C SER A 126 -7.18 -22.09 -16.39
N ALA A 127 -7.18 -22.55 -17.64
CA ALA A 127 -6.13 -22.24 -18.60
C ALA A 127 -6.18 -20.76 -19.06
N HIS A 128 -7.37 -20.15 -18.98
CA HIS A 128 -7.64 -18.82 -19.50
C HIS A 128 -7.19 -17.71 -18.54
N VAL A 129 -6.13 -17.00 -18.94
CA VAL A 129 -5.69 -15.74 -18.32
C VAL A 129 -6.38 -14.53 -18.97
N GLY A 130 -7.06 -14.73 -20.11
CA GLY A 130 -7.46 -13.66 -21.05
C GLY A 130 -8.27 -12.49 -20.48
N ASN A 131 -8.91 -12.66 -19.31
CA ASN A 131 -9.68 -11.60 -18.64
C ASN A 131 -9.27 -11.36 -17.18
N VAL A 132 -8.30 -12.10 -16.63
CA VAL A 132 -7.88 -11.93 -15.24
C VAL A 132 -6.73 -10.94 -15.19
N PRO A 133 -6.80 -9.90 -14.33
CA PRO A 133 -5.72 -8.93 -14.24
C PRO A 133 -4.42 -9.57 -13.77
N ILE A 134 -3.32 -9.18 -14.41
CA ILE A 134 -1.96 -9.55 -14.02
C ILE A 134 -1.32 -8.33 -13.36
N LEU A 135 -0.82 -8.51 -12.14
CA LEU A 135 -0.05 -7.48 -11.44
C LEU A 135 1.44 -7.75 -11.60
N LYS A 136 2.20 -6.68 -11.83
CA LYS A 136 3.65 -6.71 -11.64
C LYS A 136 3.93 -6.99 -10.17
N VAL A 137 4.82 -7.95 -9.88
CA VAL A 137 5.31 -8.16 -8.52
C VAL A 137 6.54 -7.29 -8.29
N ILE A 138 6.48 -6.47 -7.24
CA ILE A 138 7.56 -5.57 -6.82
C ILE A 138 8.45 -6.33 -5.85
N ASP A 139 9.73 -6.44 -6.19
CA ASP A 139 10.70 -7.09 -5.32
C ASP A 139 10.97 -6.21 -4.09
N LYS A 140 10.51 -6.68 -2.94
CA LYS A 140 10.81 -6.11 -1.63
C LYS A 140 11.55 -7.14 -0.79
N SER A 141 12.47 -7.87 -1.40
CA SER A 141 13.48 -8.64 -0.65
C SER A 141 14.40 -7.70 0.13
N ARG A 142 14.86 -8.16 1.30
CA ARG A 142 15.79 -7.38 2.12
C ARG A 142 17.12 -7.24 1.36
N PRO A 143 17.60 -6.02 1.07
CA PRO A 143 18.91 -5.85 0.47
C PRO A 143 20.01 -6.49 1.35
N SER A 144 21.01 -7.13 0.76
CA SER A 144 22.07 -7.82 1.52
C SER A 144 22.91 -6.87 2.39
N ASN A 145 23.02 -5.62 1.97
CA ASN A 145 23.69 -4.54 2.70
C ASN A 145 22.72 -3.71 3.55
N TRP A 146 21.47 -4.15 3.71
CA TRP A 146 20.47 -3.42 4.48
C TRP A 146 20.83 -3.43 5.97
N ASP A 147 20.99 -2.24 6.51
CA ASP A 147 21.27 -1.99 7.92
C ASP A 147 20.46 -0.75 8.32
N ALA A 148 19.43 -0.97 9.14
CA ALA A 148 18.56 0.07 9.66
C ALA A 148 19.33 1.26 10.27
N ASN A 149 20.48 1.00 10.90
CA ASN A 149 21.29 2.05 11.51
C ASN A 149 22.08 2.86 10.47
N LYS A 150 22.34 2.30 9.28
CA LYS A 150 23.03 2.98 8.16
C LYS A 150 22.09 3.60 7.14
N LEU A 151 20.78 3.36 7.24
CA LEU A 151 19.81 4.02 6.36
C LEU A 151 19.92 5.54 6.49
N ARG A 152 20.01 6.23 5.35
CA ARG A 152 20.02 7.70 5.31
C ARG A 152 18.69 8.27 5.79
N ARG A 153 17.59 7.62 5.42
CA ARG A 153 16.24 7.98 5.84
C ARG A 153 15.81 7.10 7.00
N LYS A 154 15.46 7.71 8.13
CA LYS A 154 15.05 7.04 9.37
C LYS A 154 13.54 6.91 9.46
N ILE A 155 12.79 7.99 9.21
CA ILE A 155 11.33 8.00 9.40
C ILE A 155 10.61 8.38 8.11
N GLY A 156 9.76 7.47 7.65
CA GLY A 156 8.74 7.73 6.63
C GLY A 156 7.36 7.79 7.25
N VAL A 157 6.50 8.68 6.77
CA VAL A 157 5.11 8.83 7.23
C VAL A 157 4.16 8.44 6.10
N CYS A 158 3.33 7.44 6.36
CA CYS A 158 2.21 7.02 5.53
C CYS A 158 0.95 7.71 6.05
N VAL A 159 0.33 8.57 5.25
CA VAL A 159 -0.95 9.17 5.61
C VAL A 159 -2.04 8.11 5.40
N GLU A 160 -2.72 7.73 6.48
CA GLU A 160 -3.63 6.57 6.51
C GLU A 160 -4.84 6.77 5.59
N THR A 161 -5.54 7.89 5.77
CA THR A 161 -6.69 8.25 4.94
C THR A 161 -6.27 8.77 3.57
N ALA A 162 -6.79 8.11 2.52
CA ALA A 162 -6.68 8.63 1.17
C ALA A 162 -7.48 9.92 1.04
N LEU A 163 -6.86 10.99 0.53
CA LEU A 163 -7.50 12.31 0.46
C LEU A 163 -8.64 12.32 -0.55
N PHE A 164 -9.86 12.47 -0.05
CA PHE A 164 -11.06 12.75 -0.86
C PHE A 164 -11.47 14.20 -0.71
N GLU A 165 -11.55 14.93 -1.82
CA GLU A 165 -12.03 16.32 -1.87
C GLU A 165 -11.39 17.23 -0.79
N TYR A 166 -10.13 16.95 -0.46
CA TYR A 166 -9.45 17.59 0.65
C TYR A 166 -9.19 19.07 0.33
N SER A 167 -9.80 19.94 1.13
CA SER A 167 -9.76 21.39 0.94
C SER A 167 -8.93 22.11 2.00
N ASN A 168 -8.62 21.46 3.12
CA ASN A 168 -7.93 22.09 4.25
C ASN A 168 -6.40 22.02 4.15
N PHE A 169 -5.85 22.68 3.14
CA PHE A 169 -4.41 22.66 2.88
C PHE A 169 -3.56 23.27 4.00
N MET A 170 -4.13 24.13 4.85
CA MET A 170 -3.43 24.64 6.03
C MET A 170 -3.16 23.53 7.04
N ARG A 171 -4.14 22.65 7.30
CA ARG A 171 -3.92 21.46 8.15
C ARG A 171 -2.88 20.51 7.55
N LEU A 172 -2.89 20.33 6.23
CA LEU A 172 -1.86 19.51 5.58
C LEU A 172 -0.45 20.11 5.74
N ILE A 173 -0.30 21.43 5.61
CA ILE A 173 0.99 22.11 5.84
C ILE A 173 1.41 21.91 7.30
N GLU A 174 0.52 22.17 8.25
CA GLU A 174 0.78 21.98 9.67
C GLU A 174 1.22 20.53 9.97
N PHE A 175 0.45 19.55 9.49
CA PHE A 175 0.78 18.13 9.59
C PHE A 175 2.19 17.82 9.09
N VAL A 176 2.49 18.21 7.83
CA VAL A 176 3.79 17.96 7.21
C VAL A 176 4.91 18.63 8.01
N GLU A 177 4.80 19.93 8.31
CA GLU A 177 5.88 20.67 8.96
C GLU A 177 6.11 20.27 10.42
N VAL A 178 5.06 19.89 11.16
CA VAL A 178 5.20 19.37 12.53
C VAL A 178 5.94 18.03 12.51
N TYR A 179 5.53 17.07 11.68
CA TYR A 179 6.23 15.78 11.59
C TYR A 179 7.68 15.95 11.09
N ARG A 180 7.94 16.88 10.17
CA ARG A 180 9.31 17.22 9.75
C ARG A 180 10.15 17.78 10.89
N THR A 181 9.58 18.65 11.71
CA THR A 181 10.23 19.17 12.91
C THR A 181 10.54 18.05 13.91
N LEU A 182 9.68 17.02 13.98
CA LEU A 182 9.87 15.81 14.78
C LEU A 182 10.79 14.76 14.14
N GLY A 183 11.39 15.05 12.98
CA GLY A 183 12.39 14.19 12.33
C GLY A 183 11.85 13.27 11.22
N ALA A 184 10.60 13.42 10.77
CA ALA A 184 10.11 12.75 9.58
C ALA A 184 10.74 13.34 8.31
N GLU A 185 11.17 12.47 7.39
CA GLU A 185 11.92 12.89 6.19
C GLU A 185 11.11 12.78 4.90
N HIS A 186 10.08 11.93 4.88
CA HIS A 186 9.29 11.71 3.67
C HIS A 186 7.86 11.29 3.99
N PHE A 187 6.93 11.76 3.17
CA PHE A 187 5.50 11.53 3.32
C PHE A 187 4.97 10.77 2.10
N ILE A 188 4.12 9.78 2.34
CA ILE A 188 3.42 9.03 1.31
C ILE A 188 1.94 9.29 1.47
N LEU A 189 1.33 9.82 0.42
CA LEU A 189 -0.06 10.26 0.43
C LEU A 189 -0.83 9.60 -0.72
N TYR A 190 -1.98 9.03 -0.40
CA TYR A 190 -2.87 8.39 -1.38
C TYR A 190 -3.89 9.40 -1.87
N ASN A 191 -3.88 9.70 -3.16
CA ASN A 191 -4.79 10.68 -3.76
C ASN A 191 -6.00 9.99 -4.38
N TYR A 192 -7.18 10.18 -3.78
CA TYR A 192 -8.41 9.50 -4.17
C TYR A 192 -9.28 10.30 -5.17
N THR A 193 -9.08 11.62 -5.32
CA THR A 193 -9.86 12.44 -6.25
C THR A 193 -9.51 12.23 -7.72
N GLY A 194 -8.31 11.72 -8.01
CA GLY A 194 -7.84 11.31 -9.33
C GLY A 194 -7.41 12.41 -10.29
N ASP A 195 -7.69 13.66 -9.97
CA ASP A 195 -6.93 14.78 -10.52
C ASP A 195 -5.65 14.92 -9.68
N PRO A 196 -4.43 14.95 -10.26
CA PRO A 196 -3.23 15.30 -9.52
C PRO A 196 -3.50 16.60 -8.79
N VAL A 197 -3.56 16.54 -7.45
CA VAL A 197 -4.00 17.64 -6.60
C VAL A 197 -3.49 18.97 -7.17
N MET A 198 -4.43 19.74 -7.73
CA MET A 198 -4.21 21.03 -8.38
C MET A 198 -3.67 22.09 -7.40
N ASN A 199 -3.50 21.74 -6.12
CA ASN A 199 -3.00 22.62 -5.10
C ASN A 199 -1.47 22.81 -5.20
N PRO A 200 -0.98 24.05 -5.30
CA PRO A 200 0.45 24.37 -5.31
C PRO A 200 1.26 23.78 -4.13
N VAL A 201 0.64 23.61 -2.96
CA VAL A 201 1.28 23.07 -1.74
C VAL A 201 1.78 21.65 -1.95
N ILE A 202 0.91 20.73 -2.39
CA ILE A 202 1.29 19.33 -2.63
C ILE A 202 2.35 19.25 -3.73
N ARG A 203 2.18 20.04 -4.80
CA ARG A 203 3.19 20.11 -5.88
C ARG A 203 4.54 20.57 -5.35
N ALA A 204 4.58 21.57 -4.47
CA ALA A 204 5.82 22.05 -3.87
C ALA A 204 6.51 20.95 -3.05
N TYR A 205 5.79 20.22 -2.20
CA TYR A 205 6.36 19.12 -1.42
C TYR A 205 6.89 17.97 -2.28
N VAL A 206 6.17 17.62 -3.35
CA VAL A 206 6.63 16.61 -4.31
C VAL A 206 7.90 17.07 -5.02
N GLN A 207 7.94 18.31 -5.51
CA GLN A 207 9.11 18.87 -6.20
C GLN A 207 10.34 18.97 -5.30
N GLN A 208 10.14 19.19 -3.99
CA GLN A 208 11.21 19.20 -2.99
C GLN A 208 11.66 17.78 -2.58
N GLY A 209 10.99 16.73 -3.05
CA GLY A 209 11.28 15.35 -2.66
C GLY A 209 10.83 14.98 -1.23
N ILE A 210 9.98 15.81 -0.63
CA ILE A 210 9.42 15.59 0.72
C ILE A 210 8.23 14.64 0.67
N MET A 211 7.50 14.60 -0.45
CA MET A 211 6.27 13.83 -0.57
C MET A 211 6.21 12.98 -1.84
N THR A 212 5.67 11.78 -1.72
CA THR A 212 5.26 10.91 -2.84
C THR A 212 3.74 10.80 -2.85
N ILE A 213 3.14 10.99 -4.03
CA ILE A 213 1.70 10.81 -4.24
C ILE A 213 1.46 9.47 -4.94
N ILE A 214 0.63 8.63 -4.33
CA ILE A 214 0.15 7.40 -4.94
C ILE A 214 -1.27 7.64 -5.47
N PRO A 215 -1.51 7.51 -6.79
CA PRO A 215 -2.86 7.56 -7.34
C PRO A 215 -3.72 6.44 -6.75
N TRP A 216 -4.84 6.80 -6.14
CA TRP A 216 -5.72 5.88 -5.41
C TRP A 216 -7.15 5.93 -5.93
N ASN A 217 -7.31 5.96 -7.26
CA ASN A 217 -8.60 6.14 -7.91
C ASN A 217 -9.46 4.88 -7.79
N LEU A 218 -10.31 4.79 -6.76
CA LEU A 218 -11.21 3.64 -6.67
C LEU A 218 -12.16 3.63 -7.89
N PRO A 219 -12.49 2.44 -8.42
CA PRO A 219 -13.48 2.29 -9.48
C PRO A 219 -14.78 3.04 -9.12
N PRO A 220 -15.46 3.70 -10.08
CA PRO A 220 -16.64 4.54 -9.80
C PRO A 220 -17.71 3.88 -8.94
N LYS A 221 -17.93 2.57 -9.13
CA LYS A 221 -18.87 1.73 -8.36
C LYS A 221 -18.48 1.48 -6.89
N LEU A 222 -17.22 1.72 -6.52
CA LEU A 222 -16.76 1.69 -5.13
C LEU A 222 -16.84 3.07 -4.48
N ARG A 223 -16.98 4.15 -5.26
CA ARG A 223 -16.99 5.50 -4.71
C ARG A 223 -18.25 5.81 -3.90
N VAL A 224 -19.32 5.05 -4.11
CA VAL A 224 -20.61 5.18 -3.44
C VAL A 224 -20.96 3.82 -2.82
N ASN A 225 -21.06 3.74 -1.50
CA ASN A 225 -21.76 2.64 -0.85
C ASN A 225 -23.03 3.19 -0.24
N SER A 226 -24.17 2.93 -0.87
CA SER A 226 -25.48 3.05 -0.23
C SER A 226 -25.93 1.63 0.08
N VAL A 227 -25.87 1.22 1.35
CA VAL A 227 -26.61 0.04 1.80
C VAL A 227 -27.99 0.52 2.23
N GLY A 228 -28.96 0.48 1.32
CA GLY A 228 -30.34 0.93 1.59
C GLY A 228 -30.50 2.46 1.67
N ASN A 229 -31.51 2.91 2.41
CA ASN A 229 -31.84 4.34 2.62
C ASN A 229 -30.92 5.04 3.64
N GLU A 230 -29.90 4.35 4.15
CA GLU A 230 -28.91 4.92 5.06
C GLU A 230 -27.62 5.20 4.28
N ALA A 231 -27.15 6.45 4.39
CA ALA A 231 -25.86 6.86 3.84
C ALA A 231 -24.74 6.17 4.63
N THR A 232 -24.39 4.95 4.27
CA THR A 232 -23.22 4.26 4.82
C THR A 232 -21.94 4.92 4.31
N GLU A 233 -20.93 5.05 5.19
CA GLU A 233 -19.59 5.51 4.83
C GLU A 233 -19.09 4.76 3.57
N GLY A 234 -18.59 5.51 2.58
CA GLY A 234 -18.15 4.96 1.29
C GLY A 234 -16.99 3.96 1.41
N VAL A 235 -16.63 3.26 0.32
CA VAL A 235 -15.47 2.32 0.32
C VAL A 235 -14.17 3.01 0.74
N HIS A 236 -14.08 4.33 0.59
CA HIS A 236 -12.92 5.12 1.05
C HIS A 236 -12.54 4.81 2.51
N TYR A 237 -13.53 4.75 3.41
CA TYR A 237 -13.30 4.42 4.82
C TYR A 237 -12.79 2.98 5.00
N TYR A 238 -13.31 2.04 4.20
CA TYR A 238 -12.92 0.63 4.28
C TYR A 238 -11.62 0.31 3.55
N ALA A 239 -11.12 1.21 2.70
CA ALA A 239 -9.90 1.05 1.92
C ALA A 239 -8.64 1.56 2.62
N GLU A 240 -8.77 2.24 3.77
CA GLU A 240 -7.69 2.73 4.63
C GLU A 240 -6.65 1.65 4.95
N LEU A 241 -7.09 0.45 5.37
CA LEU A 241 -6.14 -0.63 5.63
C LEU A 241 -5.42 -1.09 4.35
N SER A 242 -6.04 -0.98 3.17
CA SER A 242 -5.36 -1.30 1.91
C SER A 242 -4.28 -0.26 1.57
N SER A 243 -4.50 1.05 1.82
CA SER A 243 -3.45 2.08 1.63
C SER A 243 -2.31 1.89 2.64
N ILE A 244 -2.63 1.59 3.91
CA ILE A 244 -1.63 1.27 4.93
C ILE A 244 -0.76 0.09 4.51
N GLN A 245 -1.37 -1.01 4.04
CA GLN A 245 -0.64 -2.21 3.62
C GLN A 245 0.23 -1.92 2.38
N ASP A 246 -0.31 -1.23 1.37
CA ASP A 246 0.48 -0.81 0.21
C ASP A 246 1.69 0.04 0.65
N CYS A 247 1.47 1.01 1.53
CA CYS A 247 2.51 1.92 1.99
C CYS A 247 3.59 1.19 2.79
N LEU A 248 3.19 0.27 3.68
CA LEU A 248 4.11 -0.56 4.45
C LEU A 248 5.06 -1.32 3.53
N TYR A 249 4.51 -2.16 2.64
CA TYR A 249 5.35 -3.00 1.78
C TYR A 249 6.18 -2.17 0.81
N ARG A 250 5.62 -1.06 0.32
CA ARG A 250 6.33 -0.12 -0.55
C ARG A 250 7.52 0.54 0.14
N ASN A 251 7.55 0.63 1.46
CA ASN A 251 8.57 1.41 2.18
C ASN A 251 9.35 0.63 3.25
N MET A 252 9.06 -0.67 3.46
CA MET A 252 9.58 -1.46 4.59
C MET A 252 11.10 -1.60 4.68
N TYR A 253 11.84 -1.25 3.61
CA TYR A 253 13.30 -1.21 3.61
C TYR A 253 13.89 0.13 3.18
N ASP A 254 13.02 1.12 2.90
CA ASP A 254 13.43 2.47 2.49
C ASP A 254 13.60 3.40 3.70
N PHE A 255 12.99 3.04 4.84
CA PHE A 255 13.08 3.74 6.12
C PHE A 255 13.37 2.77 7.26
N LYS A 256 13.94 3.25 8.36
CA LYS A 256 14.09 2.46 9.59
C LYS A 256 12.73 2.25 10.27
N TYR A 257 11.92 3.29 10.31
CA TYR A 257 10.56 3.29 10.84
C TYR A 257 9.59 3.87 9.82
N VAL A 258 8.42 3.24 9.72
CA VAL A 258 7.28 3.74 8.95
C VAL A 258 6.16 4.02 9.94
N VAL A 259 5.67 5.25 9.94
CA VAL A 259 4.62 5.74 10.83
C VAL A 259 3.33 5.87 10.03
N PHE A 260 2.23 5.35 10.56
CA PHE A 260 0.89 5.45 9.99
C PHE A 260 0.07 6.37 10.89
N VAL A 261 -0.41 7.48 10.32
CA VAL A 261 -1.20 8.50 11.02
C VAL A 261 -2.14 9.23 10.05
N ASP A 262 -3.25 9.74 10.57
CA ASP A 262 -4.12 10.66 9.83
C ASP A 262 -3.63 12.11 9.89
N THR A 263 -4.14 12.96 8.99
CA THR A 263 -3.65 14.35 8.85
C THR A 263 -3.99 15.27 10.04
N ASP A 264 -4.89 14.84 10.92
CA ASP A 264 -5.30 15.51 12.15
C ASP A 264 -4.71 14.87 13.42
N GLU A 265 -3.88 13.82 13.28
CA GLU A 265 -3.25 13.11 14.39
C GLU A 265 -1.75 13.40 14.51
N PHE A 266 -1.32 13.77 15.72
CA PHE A 266 0.07 14.06 16.04
C PHE A 266 0.59 13.16 17.16
N ILE A 267 1.63 12.39 16.85
CA ILE A 267 2.43 11.69 17.86
C ILE A 267 3.41 12.70 18.45
N VAL A 268 3.13 13.17 19.65
CA VAL A 268 3.99 14.14 20.35
C VAL A 268 4.77 13.41 21.44
N PRO A 269 6.11 13.30 21.31
CA PRO A 269 6.96 12.83 22.39
C PRO A 269 6.79 13.69 23.64
N SER A 270 6.56 13.07 24.79
CA SER A 270 6.41 13.78 26.08
C SER A 270 7.70 13.79 26.91
N ILE A 271 8.60 12.84 26.62
CA ILE A 271 9.88 12.65 27.34
C ILE A 271 11.06 12.95 26.41
N GLN A 272 11.00 12.49 25.16
CA GLN A 272 12.08 12.66 24.17
C GLN A 272 11.89 13.96 23.38
N ASN A 273 12.94 14.42 22.71
CA ASN A 273 12.90 15.67 21.94
C ASN A 273 12.28 15.52 20.55
N ASP A 274 12.33 14.31 19.99
CA ASP A 274 11.89 14.03 18.63
C ASP A 274 11.31 12.62 18.50
N LEU A 275 10.66 12.34 17.37
CA LEU A 275 9.99 11.07 17.11
C LEU A 275 10.99 9.93 16.95
N TYR A 276 12.19 10.21 16.45
CA TYR A 276 13.23 9.20 16.28
C TYR A 276 13.72 8.65 17.63
N SER A 277 14.09 9.55 18.54
CA SER A 277 14.53 9.22 19.90
C SER A 277 13.43 8.51 20.68
N LEU A 278 12.17 8.89 20.46
CA LEU A 278 11.02 8.16 21.00
C LEU A 278 10.98 6.71 20.49
N LEU A 279 11.08 6.50 19.17
CA LEU A 279 11.01 5.17 18.58
C LEU A 279 12.21 4.28 18.96
N GLU A 280 13.41 4.85 19.10
CA GLU A 280 14.58 4.13 19.61
C GLU A 280 14.45 3.73 21.08
N SER A 281 13.63 4.45 21.86
CA SER A 281 13.39 4.12 23.29
C SER A 281 12.51 2.88 23.49
N PHE A 282 11.79 2.44 22.46
CA PHE A 282 10.93 1.26 22.55
C PHE A 282 11.69 -0.07 22.39
N PRO A 283 11.12 -1.22 22.82
CA PRO A 283 11.75 -2.53 22.64
C PRO A 283 11.93 -2.95 21.17
N GLN A 284 13.16 -2.91 20.65
CA GLN A 284 13.45 -3.16 19.23
C GLN A 284 13.19 -4.61 18.74
N ASP A 285 12.67 -5.51 19.59
CA ASP A 285 12.26 -6.88 19.26
C ASP A 285 10.81 -7.00 18.76
N ARG A 286 10.09 -5.87 18.62
CA ARG A 286 8.71 -5.81 18.14
C ARG A 286 8.63 -5.37 16.68
N ALA A 287 7.64 -5.92 15.96
CA ALA A 287 7.39 -5.59 14.55
C ALA A 287 6.61 -4.28 14.36
N GLY A 288 5.98 -3.75 15.41
CA GLY A 288 5.21 -2.52 15.36
C GLY A 288 4.58 -2.17 16.71
N TYR A 289 4.12 -0.93 16.81
CA TYR A 289 3.44 -0.39 17.98
C TYR A 289 2.14 0.27 17.57
N VAL A 290 1.15 0.20 18.47
CA VAL A 290 -0.11 0.91 18.31
C VAL A 290 -0.21 1.89 19.46
N GLY A 291 -0.22 3.18 19.15
CA GLY A 291 -0.51 4.20 20.14
C GLY A 291 -2.00 4.23 20.43
N LYS A 292 -2.37 4.40 21.70
CA LYS A 292 -3.76 4.63 22.11
C LYS A 292 -3.83 6.01 22.74
N SER A 293 -4.85 6.79 22.39
CA SER A 293 -5.13 8.04 23.08
C SER A 293 -5.31 7.75 24.57
N GLY A 294 -4.53 8.44 25.40
CA GLY A 294 -4.48 8.23 26.85
C GLY A 294 -4.20 9.54 27.56
N THR A 295 -4.94 9.81 28.63
CA THR A 295 -4.81 11.03 29.45
C THR A 295 -3.66 10.96 30.44
N ASN A 296 -2.92 9.85 30.50
CA ASN A 296 -1.87 9.63 31.49
C ASN A 296 -0.60 10.42 31.14
N LEU A 297 -0.24 11.36 32.02
CA LEU A 297 0.96 12.20 31.91
C LEU A 297 2.29 11.42 31.98
N GLN A 298 2.27 10.15 32.41
CA GLN A 298 3.46 9.28 32.44
C GLN A 298 3.68 8.49 31.14
N SER A 299 2.79 8.61 30.15
CA SER A 299 3.01 7.99 28.84
C SER A 299 4.22 8.62 28.13
N PRO A 300 5.09 7.84 27.45
CA PRO A 300 6.26 8.37 26.74
C PRO A 300 5.90 9.25 25.53
N PHE A 301 4.64 9.23 25.10
CA PHE A 301 4.07 10.10 24.08
C PHE A 301 2.58 10.33 24.29
N LYS A 302 2.04 11.34 23.63
CA LYS A 302 0.59 11.58 23.50
C LYS A 302 0.20 11.55 22.03
N ILE A 303 -0.96 10.98 21.72
CA ILE A 303 -1.62 11.20 20.44
C ILE A 303 -2.54 12.40 20.65
N LEU A 304 -2.26 13.49 19.96
CA LEU A 304 -3.16 14.63 19.89
C LEU A 304 -4.00 14.49 18.63
N ASP A 305 -5.31 14.48 18.81
CA ASP A 305 -6.30 14.64 17.74
C ASP A 305 -6.72 16.12 17.73
N PHE A 306 -6.55 16.79 16.58
CA PHE A 306 -6.93 18.18 16.37
C PHE A 306 -8.32 18.29 15.71
N SER A 307 -9.33 17.65 16.28
CA SER A 307 -10.72 18.04 16.02
C SER A 307 -11.03 19.38 16.71
N PHE A 308 -10.61 20.51 16.11
CA PHE A 308 -11.24 21.80 16.39
C PHE A 308 -12.70 21.72 15.91
N THR A 309 -13.61 21.38 16.80
CA THR A 309 -14.97 21.93 16.79
C THR A 309 -15.10 22.79 18.05
N ASN A 310 -14.58 24.01 17.97
CA ASN A 310 -15.28 25.10 18.65
C ASN A 310 -16.39 25.50 17.69
N ASP A 311 -17.63 25.18 18.04
CA ASP A 311 -18.68 26.18 18.22
C ASP A 311 -19.92 25.48 18.79
N VAL A 312 -20.37 26.02 19.94
CA VAL A 312 -21.76 26.23 20.41
C VAL A 312 -22.80 25.14 20.12
#